data_AF-A0A1J3GLU4-F1
#
_entry.id   AF-A0A1J3GLU4-F1
#
_cell.length_a   1.000
_cell.length_b   1.000
_cell.length_c   1.000
_cell.angle_alpha   90.00
_cell.angle_beta   90.00
_cell.angle_gamma   90.00
#
_symmetry.space_group_name_H-M   'P 1'
#
loop_
_entity.id
_entity.type
_entity.pdbx_description
1 polymer ?
#
loop_
_entity_poly.entity_id
_entity_poly.type
_entity_poly.pdbx_seq_one_letter_code
_entity_poly.pdbx_strand_id
1 'polypeptide(L)'
;AMLTEEEAAAFSERDEVVSVFEDPMLQLHTTRSWDFLESLSGVASSFPIYNSFHGSSDIIIGVVDTGIWPESPSFSDKGFGEIPSKWKGTCMEG
;
A
#
# COMPACT_ATOMS: atom_id res chain seq x y z
N ALA A 1 21.63 3.00 6.36
CA ALA A 1 22.39 3.28 7.59
C ALA A 1 22.58 4.79 7.69
N MET A 2 22.74 5.34 8.88
CA MET A 2 23.12 6.75 9.02
C MET A 2 24.64 6.82 9.05
N LEU A 3 25.24 7.34 7.97
CA LEU A 3 26.68 7.42 7.76
C LEU A 3 27.03 8.83 7.28
N THR A 4 28.22 9.32 7.58
CA THR A 4 28.77 10.48 6.86
C THR A 4 29.16 10.09 5.44
N GLU A 5 29.44 11.08 4.59
CA GLU A 5 29.91 10.83 3.23
C GLU A 5 31.21 10.02 3.21
N GLU A 6 32.14 10.32 4.13
CA GLU A 6 33.42 9.60 4.25
C GLU A 6 33.21 8.16 4.72
N GLU A 7 32.30 7.94 5.68
CA GLU A 7 31.96 6.60 6.15
C GLU A 7 31.29 5.77 5.06
N ALA A 8 30.37 6.37 4.30
CA ALA A 8 29.70 5.70 3.19
C ALA A 8 30.68 5.33 2.07
N ALA A 9 31.64 6.22 1.75
CA ALA A 9 32.69 5.96 0.78
C ALA A 9 33.60 4.80 1.22
N ALA A 10 34.15 4.87 2.44
CA ALA A 10 34.98 3.80 2.99
C ALA A 10 34.22 2.47 3.09
N PHE A 11 32.92 2.50 3.38
CA PHE A 11 32.08 1.31 3.45
C PHE A 11 31.85 0.66 2.08
N SER A 12 31.77 1.46 1.01
CA SER A 12 31.56 0.98 -0.36
C SER A 12 32.76 0.23 -0.94
N GLU A 13 33.95 0.42 -0.39
CA GLU A 13 35.20 -0.25 -0.83
C GLU A 13 35.35 -1.67 -0.27
N ARG A 14 34.47 -2.13 0.61
CA ARG A 14 34.58 -3.46 1.23
C ARG A 14 34.13 -4.54 0.24
N ASP A 15 34.91 -5.62 0.14
CA ASP A 15 34.61 -6.74 -0.78
C ASP A 15 33.23 -7.38 -0.53
N GLU A 16 32.71 -7.28 0.68
CA GLU A 16 31.39 -7.80 1.05
C GLU A 16 30.22 -6.90 0.66
N VAL A 17 30.50 -5.67 0.19
CA VAL A 17 29.49 -4.65 -0.15
C VAL A 17 29.31 -4.57 -1.66
N VAL A 18 28.09 -4.90 -2.14
CA VAL A 18 27.77 -4.88 -3.58
C VAL A 18 27.61 -3.46 -4.11
N SER A 19 26.93 -2.58 -3.37
CA SER A 19 26.68 -1.19 -3.77
C SER A 19 26.20 -0.34 -2.60
N VAL A 20 26.50 0.95 -2.62
CA VAL A 20 25.99 1.95 -1.69
C VAL A 20 25.31 3.05 -2.50
N PHE A 21 24.11 3.45 -2.07
CA PHE A 21 23.36 4.58 -2.63
C PHE A 21 22.69 5.34 -1.49
N GLU A 22 22.51 6.65 -1.69
CA GLU A 22 21.76 7.49 -0.77
C GLU A 22 20.30 7.03 -0.71
N ASP A 23 19.69 7.12 0.47
CA ASP A 23 18.27 6.85 0.68
C ASP A 23 17.47 8.14 0.42
N PRO A 24 16.76 8.26 -0.72
CA PRO A 24 16.08 9.50 -1.06
C PRO A 24 14.76 9.65 -0.29
N MET A 25 14.47 10.85 0.19
CA MET A 25 13.12 11.17 0.69
C MET A 25 12.12 11.29 -0.46
N LEU A 26 11.12 10.42 -0.48
CA LEU A 26 10.00 10.48 -1.42
C LEU A 26 8.91 11.44 -0.94
N GLN A 27 8.24 12.11 -1.88
CA GLN A 27 7.14 13.04 -1.60
C GLN A 27 5.78 12.37 -1.89
N LEU A 28 4.76 12.71 -1.11
CA LEU A 28 3.40 12.21 -1.34
C LEU A 28 2.85 12.77 -2.67
N HIS A 29 2.45 11.87 -3.55
CA HIS A 29 1.89 12.26 -4.85
C HIS A 29 0.41 12.69 -4.78
N THR A 30 -0.33 12.24 -3.78
CA THR A 30 -1.75 12.56 -3.62
C THR A 30 -2.12 12.71 -2.15
N THR A 31 -2.87 13.77 -1.82
CA THR A 31 -3.50 13.93 -0.49
C THR A 31 -5.03 13.87 -0.57
N ARG A 32 -5.61 13.98 -1.77
CA ARG A 32 -7.05 13.87 -2.04
C ARG A 32 -7.29 13.06 -3.32
N SER A 33 -7.62 11.78 -3.16
CA SER A 33 -7.84 10.88 -4.30
C SER A 33 -9.05 11.26 -5.15
N TRP A 34 -10.05 11.94 -4.58
CA TRP A 34 -11.26 12.34 -5.31
C TRP A 34 -10.98 13.34 -6.43
N ASP A 35 -10.04 14.27 -6.25
CA ASP A 35 -9.65 15.23 -7.28
C ASP A 35 -8.72 14.56 -8.31
N PHE A 36 -7.81 13.69 -7.84
CA PHE A 36 -6.90 12.91 -8.71
C PHE A 36 -7.63 11.98 -9.67
N LEU A 37 -8.74 11.37 -9.21
CA LEU A 37 -9.52 10.45 -10.02
C LEU A 37 -10.39 11.15 -11.06
N GLU A 38 -10.47 12.50 -11.06
CA GLU A 38 -11.20 13.44 -11.97
C GLU A 38 -12.64 13.08 -12.42
N SER A 39 -13.15 11.87 -12.17
CA SER A 39 -14.27 11.29 -12.93
C SER A 39 -14.72 9.93 -12.37
N LEU A 40 -15.16 9.86 -11.11
CA LEU A 40 -15.98 8.74 -10.64
C LEU A 40 -17.43 9.13 -10.32
N SER A 41 -17.76 10.41 -10.39
CA SER A 41 -19.13 10.92 -10.28
C SER A 41 -19.99 10.62 -11.53
N GLY A 42 -19.41 10.13 -12.63
CA GLY A 42 -20.14 9.82 -13.87
C GLY A 42 -19.77 8.52 -14.60
N VAL A 43 -18.59 7.92 -14.36
CA VAL A 43 -18.13 6.72 -15.08
C VAL A 43 -18.43 5.41 -14.35
N ALA A 44 -18.58 5.44 -13.01
CA ALA A 44 -18.85 4.24 -12.21
C ALA A 44 -20.29 3.69 -12.38
N SER A 45 -21.22 4.48 -12.93
CA SER A 45 -22.60 4.04 -13.19
C SER A 45 -22.72 3.07 -14.37
N SER A 46 -21.67 2.92 -15.18
CA SER A 46 -21.71 2.13 -16.43
C SER A 46 -20.85 0.86 -16.39
N PHE A 47 -20.17 0.57 -15.29
CA PHE A 47 -19.42 -0.67 -15.14
C PHE A 47 -20.33 -1.77 -14.57
N PRO A 48 -20.68 -2.82 -15.33
CA PRO A 48 -21.41 -3.97 -14.82
C PRO A 48 -20.45 -4.87 -14.01
N ILE A 49 -19.72 -4.29 -13.05
CA ILE A 49 -18.80 -5.04 -12.17
C ILE A 49 -19.58 -5.79 -11.09
N TYR A 50 -20.81 -5.37 -10.78
CA TYR A 50 -21.61 -5.96 -9.70
C TYR A 50 -22.10 -7.40 -9.94
N ASN A 51 -22.13 -7.90 -11.18
CA ASN A 51 -22.71 -9.21 -11.48
C ASN A 51 -21.69 -10.36 -11.64
N SER A 52 -20.38 -10.11 -11.50
CA SER A 52 -19.33 -11.13 -11.69
C SER A 52 -18.27 -11.15 -10.59
N PHE A 53 -18.65 -10.85 -9.34
CA PHE A 53 -17.76 -10.87 -8.16
C PHE A 53 -17.36 -12.28 -7.67
N HIS A 54 -17.28 -13.27 -8.57
CA HIS A 54 -16.76 -14.60 -8.23
C HIS A 54 -15.23 -14.64 -8.06
N GLY A 55 -14.51 -13.54 -8.28
CA GLY A 55 -13.04 -13.48 -8.29
C GLY A 55 -12.38 -12.47 -7.35
N SER A 56 -13.11 -11.78 -6.48
CA SER A 56 -12.53 -10.79 -5.56
C SER A 56 -12.20 -11.34 -4.17
N SER A 57 -12.54 -12.59 -3.88
CA SER A 57 -12.14 -13.27 -2.66
C SER A 57 -10.72 -13.82 -2.78
N ASP A 58 -10.02 -13.95 -1.66
CA ASP A 58 -8.67 -14.52 -1.61
C ASP A 58 -7.59 -13.68 -2.36
N ILE A 59 -7.67 -12.35 -2.29
CA ILE A 59 -6.61 -11.44 -2.78
C ILE A 59 -6.05 -10.66 -1.60
N ILE A 60 -4.72 -10.51 -1.54
CA ILE A 60 -4.05 -9.62 -0.58
C ILE A 60 -3.53 -8.42 -1.36
N ILE A 61 -3.97 -7.23 -0.98
CA ILE A 61 -3.50 -5.95 -1.54
C ILE A 61 -2.58 -5.30 -0.52
N GLY A 62 -1.31 -5.13 -0.87
CA GLY A 62 -0.35 -4.39 -0.06
C GLY A 62 -0.41 -2.90 -0.39
N VAL A 63 -0.62 -2.06 0.63
CA VAL A 63 -0.60 -0.60 0.51
C VAL A 63 0.61 -0.09 1.26
N VAL A 64 1.53 0.58 0.55
CA VAL A 64 2.69 1.26 1.15
C VAL A 64 2.43 2.76 1.06
N ASP A 65 1.89 3.30 2.14
CA ASP A 65 1.53 4.72 2.27
C ASP A 65 1.68 5.14 3.75
N THR A 66 1.18 6.31 4.10
CA THR A 66 1.11 6.88 5.45
C THR A 66 0.18 6.12 6.40
N GLY A 67 -0.68 5.25 5.86
CA GLY A 67 -1.58 4.41 6.64
C GLY A 67 -3.01 4.42 6.10
N ILE A 68 -3.91 3.80 6.86
CA ILE A 68 -5.36 3.80 6.61
C ILE A 68 -6.10 4.09 7.92
N TRP A 69 -7.37 4.45 7.83
CA TRP A 69 -8.26 4.63 8.98
C TRP A 69 -9.14 3.38 9.14
N PRO A 70 -8.72 2.35 9.89
CA PRO A 70 -9.43 1.07 9.97
C PRO A 70 -10.84 1.19 10.57
N GLU A 71 -11.09 2.20 11.42
CA GLU A 71 -12.39 2.48 12.05
C GLU A 71 -13.43 3.04 11.04
N SER A 72 -13.02 3.35 9.81
CA SER A 72 -13.91 3.93 8.81
C SER A 72 -14.94 2.88 8.37
N PRO A 73 -16.25 3.23 8.27
CA PRO A 73 -17.29 2.29 7.85
C PRO A 73 -17.03 1.61 6.50
N SER A 74 -16.22 2.22 5.62
CA SER A 74 -15.81 1.65 4.34
C SER A 74 -14.97 0.38 4.47
N PHE A 75 -14.36 0.12 5.64
CA PHE A 75 -13.57 -1.07 5.93
C PHE A 75 -14.30 -2.08 6.81
N SER A 76 -15.62 -1.94 7.01
CA SER A 76 -16.40 -2.92 7.77
C SER A 76 -16.36 -4.30 7.09
N ASP A 77 -16.00 -5.32 7.86
CA ASP A 77 -16.00 -6.73 7.47
C ASP A 77 -17.39 -7.39 7.58
N LYS A 78 -18.44 -6.63 7.91
CA LYS A 78 -19.80 -7.15 8.05
C LYS A 78 -20.27 -7.78 6.73
N GLY A 79 -20.53 -9.08 6.77
CA GLY A 79 -20.97 -9.85 5.61
C GLY A 79 -19.84 -10.50 4.81
N PHE A 80 -18.57 -10.29 5.21
CA PHE A 80 -17.44 -11.06 4.71
C PHE A 80 -17.27 -12.36 5.51
N GLY A 81 -16.62 -13.35 4.90
CA GLY A 81 -16.31 -14.64 5.51
C GLY A 81 -15.09 -14.60 6.41
N GLU A 82 -14.55 -15.77 6.74
CA GLU A 82 -13.33 -15.88 7.54
C GLU A 82 -12.12 -15.24 6.85
N ILE A 83 -11.16 -14.80 7.67
CA ILE A 83 -9.88 -14.26 7.20
C ILE A 83 -9.16 -15.33 6.36
N PRO A 84 -8.62 -15.00 5.16
CA PRO A 84 -7.91 -15.97 4.34
C PRO A 84 -6.77 -16.67 5.10
N SER A 85 -6.68 -18.00 5.01
CA SER A 85 -5.68 -18.80 5.73
C SER A 85 -4.22 -18.47 5.38
N LYS A 86 -4.00 -17.83 4.23
CA LYS A 86 -2.69 -17.33 3.79
C LYS A 86 -2.28 -16.00 4.41
N TRP A 87 -3.22 -15.30 5.08
CA TRP A 87 -2.92 -14.06 5.79
C TRP A 87 -2.04 -14.36 7.02
N LYS A 88 -0.91 -13.67 7.11
CA LYS A 88 0.06 -13.80 8.22
C LYS A 88 0.18 -12.54 9.07
N GLY A 89 -0.63 -11.52 8.77
CA GLY A 89 -0.65 -10.28 9.53
C GLY A 89 -1.65 -10.33 10.68
N THR A 90 -1.82 -9.20 11.34
CA THR A 90 -2.82 -9.00 12.40
C THR A 90 -3.99 -8.20 11.84
N CYS A 91 -5.22 -8.62 12.13
CA CYS A 91 -6.39 -7.79 11.87
C CYS A 91 -6.41 -6.66 12.91
N MET A 92 -6.39 -5.42 12.42
CA MET A 92 -6.55 -4.25 13.29
C MET A 92 -8.04 -4.00 13.49
N GLU A 93 -8.47 -3.92 14.74
CA GLU A 93 -9.81 -3.43 15.07
C GLU A 93 -9.88 -1.93 14.82
N GLY A 94 -11.05 -1.48 14.38
CA GLY A 94 -11.44 -0.08 14.33
C GLY A 94 -12.85 0.10 14.89
#